data_AF-A0A5J5K3G9-F1
#
_entry.id   AF-A0A5J5K3G9-F1
#
_cell.length_a   1.000
_cell.length_b   1.000
_cell.length_c   1.000
_cell.angle_alpha   90.00
_cell.angle_beta   90.00
_cell.angle_gamma   90.00
#
_symmetry.space_group_name_H-M   'P 1'
#
loop_
_entity.id
_entity.type
_entity.pdbx_description
1 polymer ?
#
loop_
_entity_poly.entity_id
_entity_poly.type
_entity_poly.pdbx_seq_one_letter_code
_entity_poly.pdbx_strand_id
1 'polypeptide(L)'
;MATYALMSPGGSPGVTTTALAVTYAWGGRALLAECDPEGGSVLQGFLGGRMEGLPGGLLEFALAIAHQPHPAVLWKYIVSLDQDTREWLLLPGTRDPRHVAQLETAWDAIATAITSAGAGAAA
;
A
#
# COMPACT_ATOMS: atom_id res chain seq x y z
N MET A 1 -3.97 1.43 -17.23
CA MET A 1 -3.83 0.99 -15.83
C MET A 1 -5.13 1.31 -15.11
N ALA A 2 -5.68 0.36 -14.34
CA ALA A 2 -6.92 0.58 -13.58
C ALA A 2 -6.58 0.81 -12.10
N THR A 3 -7.26 1.75 -11.46
CA THR A 3 -7.11 2.03 -10.03
C THR A 3 -8.50 1.96 -9.40
N TYR A 4 -8.62 1.19 -8.31
CA TYR A 4 -9.85 1.01 -7.57
C TYR A 4 -9.67 1.54 -6.15
N ALA A 5 -10.59 2.38 -5.71
CA ALA A 5 -10.69 2.79 -4.31
C ALA A 5 -11.86 2.04 -3.67
N LEU A 6 -11.58 1.25 -2.65
CA LEU A 6 -12.59 0.54 -1.87
C LEU A 6 -12.70 1.26 -0.51
N MET A 7 -13.88 1.80 -0.21
CA MET A 7 -14.12 2.56 1.02
C MET A 7 -15.49 2.22 1.61
N SER A 8 -15.63 2.36 2.93
CA SER A 8 -16.91 2.24 3.63
C SER A 8 -16.98 3.25 4.77
N PRO A 9 -18.12 3.92 5.00
CA PRO A 9 -18.37 4.61 6.25
C PRO A 9 -18.57 3.59 7.39
N GLY A 10 -17.89 3.75 8.53
CA GLY A 10 -18.20 3.04 9.79
C GLY A 10 -17.49 1.70 10.02
N GLY A 11 -16.17 1.70 10.26
CA GLY A 11 -15.43 0.52 10.75
C GLY A 11 -15.22 -0.60 9.71
N SER A 12 -15.58 -0.33 8.45
CA SER A 12 -15.12 -1.08 7.28
C SER A 12 -15.41 -2.61 7.28
N PRO A 13 -16.62 -3.09 7.63
CA PRO A 13 -16.90 -4.52 7.67
C PRO A 13 -16.72 -5.15 6.29
N GLY A 14 -15.59 -5.84 6.09
CA GLY A 14 -15.27 -6.59 4.88
C GLY A 14 -14.58 -5.83 3.75
N VAL A 15 -14.25 -4.53 3.89
CA VAL A 15 -13.51 -3.80 2.84
C VAL A 15 -12.11 -4.36 2.67
N THR A 16 -11.36 -4.54 3.75
CA THR A 16 -10.01 -5.13 3.70
C THR A 16 -10.05 -6.54 3.08
N THR A 17 -11.03 -7.35 3.47
CA THR A 17 -11.22 -8.70 2.92
C THR A 17 -11.55 -8.66 1.43
N THR A 18 -12.42 -7.73 1.02
CA THR A 18 -12.79 -7.55 -0.39
C THR A 18 -11.59 -7.08 -1.20
N ALA A 19 -10.80 -6.14 -0.66
CA ALA A 19 -9.59 -5.63 -1.29
C ALA A 19 -8.57 -6.75 -1.51
N LEU A 20 -8.32 -7.58 -0.49
CA LEU A 20 -7.50 -8.77 -0.61
C LEU A 20 -8.05 -9.73 -1.68
N ALA A 21 -9.34 -10.06 -1.64
CA ALA A 21 -9.96 -10.96 -2.61
C ALA A 21 -9.82 -10.44 -4.06
N VAL A 22 -10.01 -9.14 -4.29
CA VAL A 22 -9.81 -8.50 -5.60
C VAL A 22 -8.35 -8.59 -6.02
N THR A 23 -7.40 -8.35 -5.11
CA THR A 23 -5.97 -8.49 -5.40
C THR A 23 -5.61 -9.92 -5.81
N TYR A 24 -6.03 -10.93 -5.05
CA TYR A 24 -5.78 -12.35 -5.35
C TYR A 24 -6.52 -12.86 -6.61
N ALA A 25 -7.65 -12.25 -6.96
CA ALA A 25 -8.39 -12.56 -8.18
C ALA A 25 -7.86 -11.83 -9.41
N TRP A 26 -6.92 -10.89 -9.25
CA TRP A 26 -6.38 -10.12 -10.36
C TRP A 26 -5.54 -11.02 -11.26
N GLY A 27 -5.85 -11.05 -12.56
CA GLY A 27 -5.20 -11.92 -13.56
C GLY A 27 -3.78 -11.50 -13.96
N GLY A 28 -3.02 -10.92 -13.03
CA GLY A 28 -1.65 -10.45 -13.20
C GLY A 28 -1.23 -9.60 -12.02
N ARG A 29 -0.19 -8.78 -12.22
CA ARG A 29 0.39 -8.01 -11.13
C ARG A 29 -0.55 -6.92 -10.58
N ALA A 30 -0.73 -6.90 -9.26
CA ALA A 30 -1.58 -5.95 -8.55
C ALA A 30 -0.90 -5.43 -7.28
N LEU A 31 -1.13 -4.15 -6.96
CA LEU A 31 -0.72 -3.53 -5.70
C LEU A 31 -1.97 -3.18 -4.88
N LEU A 32 -2.05 -3.74 -3.67
CA LEU A 32 -2.95 -3.31 -2.63
C LEU A 32 -2.25 -2.25 -1.77
N ALA A 33 -2.76 -1.02 -1.75
CA ALA A 33 -2.27 0.02 -0.85
C ALA A 33 -3.28 0.25 0.27
N GLU A 34 -2.87 0.06 1.52
CA GLU A 34 -3.69 0.41 2.67
C GLU A 34 -3.60 1.91 2.92
N CYS A 35 -4.69 2.63 2.66
CA CYS A 35 -4.80 4.08 2.85
C CYS A 35 -5.78 4.47 3.97
N ASP A 36 -6.04 3.54 4.91
CA ASP A 36 -6.97 3.76 6.01
C ASP A 36 -6.33 4.66 7.10
N PRO A 37 -6.97 5.80 7.46
CA PRO A 37 -6.50 6.64 8.56
C PRO A 37 -6.56 5.95 9.94
N GLU A 38 -7.33 4.88 10.11
CA GLU A 38 -7.35 4.11 11.37
C GLU A 38 -6.18 3.12 11.47
N GLY A 39 -5.35 3.01 10.41
CA GLY A 39 -4.15 2.18 10.37
C GLY A 39 -4.29 0.94 9.49
N GLY A 40 -3.14 0.29 9.23
CA GLY A 40 -3.09 -0.95 8.45
C GLY A 40 -3.50 -2.18 9.26
N SER A 41 -4.32 -3.05 8.67
CA SER A 41 -4.82 -4.29 9.29
C SER A 41 -4.33 -5.55 8.58
N VAL A 42 -4.01 -5.49 7.28
CA VAL A 42 -3.52 -6.63 6.49
C VAL A 42 -2.22 -7.16 7.07
N LEU A 43 -1.29 -6.26 7.40
CA LEU A 43 0.01 -6.67 7.89
C LEU A 43 -0.07 -7.37 9.26
N GLN A 44 -0.75 -6.77 10.23
CA GLN A 44 -0.82 -7.32 11.59
C GLN A 44 -1.78 -8.51 11.68
N GLY A 45 -2.86 -8.50 10.89
CA GLY A 45 -3.85 -9.56 10.83
C GLY A 45 -3.48 -10.67 9.85
N PHE A 46 -3.69 -10.42 8.56
CA PHE A 46 -3.56 -11.43 7.50
C PHE A 46 -2.13 -12.00 7.39
N LEU A 47 -1.10 -11.15 7.52
CA LEU A 47 0.30 -11.57 7.50
C LEU A 47 0.87 -11.93 8.89
N GLY A 48 0.03 -11.87 9.95
CA GLY A 48 0.42 -12.23 11.31
C GLY A 48 1.57 -11.38 11.89
N GLY A 49 1.73 -10.14 11.43
CA GLY A 49 2.79 -9.23 11.87
C GLY A 49 4.20 -9.62 11.38
N ARG A 50 4.32 -10.61 10.48
CA ARG A 50 5.61 -11.04 9.94
C ARG A 50 6.15 -9.97 9.00
N MET A 51 7.22 -9.29 9.41
CA MET A 51 7.98 -8.39 8.56
C MET A 51 9.46 -8.50 8.85
N GLU A 52 10.20 -9.13 7.96
CA GLU A 52 11.65 -8.98 7.92
C GLU A 52 11.99 -7.95 6.84
N GLY A 53 12.69 -6.88 7.22
CA GLY A 53 13.33 -5.99 6.27
C GLY A 53 12.51 -4.80 5.74
N LEU A 54 11.25 -4.58 6.16
CA LEU A 54 10.56 -3.33 5.76
C LEU A 54 10.98 -2.12 6.60
N PRO A 55 11.33 -1.00 5.93
CA PRO A 55 11.63 0.25 6.60
C PRO A 55 10.39 0.92 7.22
N GLY A 56 9.17 0.56 6.79
CA GLY A 56 7.92 1.16 7.26
C GLY A 56 6.73 0.85 6.36
N GLY A 57 5.65 1.62 6.51
CA GLY A 57 4.45 1.56 5.68
C GLY A 57 4.21 2.87 4.93
N LEU A 58 2.94 3.23 4.76
CA LEU A 58 2.50 4.39 3.99
C LEU A 58 3.15 5.72 4.44
N LEU A 59 3.32 5.93 5.75
CA LEU A 59 3.91 7.16 6.29
C LEU A 59 5.39 7.28 5.91
N GLU A 60 6.17 6.24 6.15
CA GLU A 60 7.59 6.24 5.84
C GLU A 60 7.83 6.32 4.33
N PHE A 61 6.93 5.75 3.53
CA PHE A 61 6.90 5.95 2.09
C PHE A 61 6.68 7.42 1.72
N ALA A 62 5.68 8.08 2.31
CA ALA A 62 5.39 9.51 2.08
C ALA A 62 6.60 10.41 2.42
N LEU A 63 7.27 10.14 3.54
CA LEU A 63 8.49 10.87 3.91
C LEU A 63 9.63 10.63 2.92
N ALA A 64 9.80 9.38 2.46
CA ALA A 64 10.84 9.04 1.50
C ALA A 64 10.63 9.69 0.13
N ILE A 65 9.39 9.74 -0.37
CA ILE A 65 9.10 10.42 -1.64
C ILE A 65 9.21 11.95 -1.53
N ALA A 66 8.93 12.53 -0.36
CA ALA A 66 9.14 13.95 -0.11
C ALA A 66 10.64 14.33 -0.18
N HIS A 67 11.51 13.42 0.27
CA HIS A 67 12.96 13.61 0.19
C HIS A 67 13.52 13.24 -1.19
N GLN A 68 13.04 12.16 -1.79
CA GLN A 68 13.48 11.64 -3.09
C GLN A 68 12.25 11.31 -3.95
N PRO A 69 11.77 12.25 -4.79
CA PRO A 69 10.56 12.08 -5.59
C PRO A 69 10.81 11.16 -6.80
N HIS A 70 11.07 9.87 -6.55
CA HIS A 70 11.37 8.88 -7.56
C HIS A 70 10.45 7.65 -7.41
N PRO A 71 9.75 7.20 -8.48
CA PRO A 71 8.80 6.09 -8.38
C PRO A 71 9.41 4.78 -7.88
N ALA A 72 10.71 4.56 -8.12
CA ALA A 72 11.39 3.35 -7.65
C ALA A 72 11.49 3.26 -6.12
N VAL A 73 11.27 4.37 -5.38
CA VAL A 73 11.22 4.38 -3.92
C VAL A 73 10.13 3.45 -3.39
N LEU A 74 9.00 3.33 -4.08
CA LEU A 74 7.88 2.46 -3.70
C LEU A 74 8.32 1.03 -3.41
N TRP A 75 9.25 0.49 -4.20
CA TRP A 75 9.71 -0.90 -4.10
C TRP A 75 10.36 -1.25 -2.75
N LYS A 76 10.81 -0.25 -1.99
CA LYS A 76 11.37 -0.44 -0.65
C LYS A 76 10.29 -0.62 0.42
N TYR A 77 9.06 -0.23 0.13
CA TYR A 77 7.95 -0.16 1.09
C TYR A 77 6.83 -1.16 0.80
N ILE A 78 7.01 -2.05 -0.19
CA ILE A 78 6.02 -3.06 -0.53
C ILE A 78 6.48 -4.46 -0.15
N VAL A 79 5.52 -5.32 0.16
CA VAL A 79 5.72 -6.75 0.40
C VAL A 79 4.98 -7.60 -0.62
N SER A 80 5.50 -8.80 -0.85
CA SER A 80 4.79 -9.84 -1.59
C SER A 80 3.72 -10.48 -0.71
N LEU A 81 2.54 -10.70 -1.28
CA LEU A 81 1.44 -11.48 -0.71
C LEU A 81 1.46 -12.95 -1.20
N ASP A 82 2.38 -13.31 -2.07
CA ASP A 82 2.33 -14.51 -2.93
C ASP A 82 3.62 -15.34 -2.93
N GLN A 83 4.19 -15.58 -1.74
CA GLN A 83 5.40 -16.39 -1.55
C GLN A 83 6.54 -16.02 -2.53
N ASP A 84 6.78 -14.71 -2.67
CA ASP A 84 7.87 -14.10 -3.45
C ASP A 84 7.75 -14.14 -4.97
N THR A 85 6.60 -14.54 -5.53
CA THR A 85 6.35 -14.43 -6.98
C THR A 85 6.13 -12.98 -7.44
N ARG A 86 5.80 -12.06 -6.50
CA ARG A 86 5.69 -10.60 -6.70
C ARG A 86 4.63 -10.15 -7.71
N GLU A 87 3.64 -11.00 -7.97
CA GLU A 87 2.42 -10.65 -8.70
C GLU A 87 1.49 -9.84 -7.78
N TRP A 88 1.29 -10.28 -6.54
CA TRP A 88 0.43 -9.57 -5.58
C TRP A 88 1.25 -8.89 -4.52
N LEU A 89 1.12 -7.57 -4.47
CA LEU A 89 1.94 -6.70 -3.65
C LEU A 89 1.07 -5.94 -2.66
N LEU A 90 1.62 -5.65 -1.50
CA LEU A 90 1.00 -4.83 -0.46
C LEU A 90 1.91 -3.66 -0.12
N LEU A 91 1.38 -2.44 -0.14
CA LEU A 91 1.92 -1.29 0.59
C LEU A 91 1.19 -1.23 1.95
N PRO A 92 1.84 -1.58 3.07
CA PRO A 92 1.21 -1.58 4.38
C PRO A 92 0.76 -0.17 4.78
N GLY A 93 -0.31 -0.10 5.55
CA GLY A 93 -0.88 1.17 6.00
C GLY A 93 0.00 1.87 7.04
N THR A 94 -0.54 2.91 7.67
CA THR A 94 0.14 3.55 8.80
C THR A 94 0.22 2.57 9.98
N ARG A 95 1.36 2.56 10.67
CA ARG A 95 1.59 1.70 11.86
C ARG A 95 1.06 2.35 13.14
N ASP A 96 0.89 3.67 13.10
CA ASP A 96 0.36 4.47 14.20
C ASP A 96 -0.66 5.47 13.63
N PRO A 97 -1.96 5.33 13.95
CA PRO A 97 -3.01 6.20 13.46
C PRO A 97 -2.81 7.67 13.84
N ARG A 98 -2.06 7.95 14.92
CA ARG A 98 -1.76 9.32 15.37
C ARG A 98 -0.93 10.12 14.37
N HIS A 99 -0.29 9.44 13.42
CA HIS A 99 0.56 10.05 12.41
C HIS A 99 -0.16 10.38 11.11
N VAL A 100 -1.44 10.05 10.99
CA VAL A 100 -2.18 10.25 9.73
C VAL A 100 -2.33 11.71 9.32
N ALA A 101 -2.41 12.63 10.28
CA ALA A 101 -2.42 14.07 9.98
C ALA A 101 -1.19 14.53 9.18
N GLN A 102 -0.08 13.79 9.24
CA GLN A 102 1.14 14.11 8.49
C GLN A 102 1.03 13.73 7.00
N LEU A 103 0.00 12.96 6.62
CA LEU A 103 -0.26 12.56 5.25
C LEU A 103 -1.17 13.55 4.50
N GLU A 104 -1.81 14.51 5.18
CA GLU A 104 -2.81 15.41 4.58
C GLU A 104 -2.31 16.10 3.30
N THR A 105 -1.06 16.54 3.28
CA THR A 105 -0.44 17.20 2.13
C THR A 105 0.34 16.25 1.21
N ALA A 106 0.47 14.98 1.57
CA ALA A 106 1.30 14.00 0.87
C ALA A 106 0.51 13.12 -0.12
N TRP A 107 -0.82 13.11 -0.06
CA TRP A 107 -1.67 12.21 -0.87
C TRP A 107 -1.44 12.34 -2.37
N ASP A 108 -1.29 13.55 -2.90
CA ASP A 108 -1.02 13.77 -4.32
C ASP A 108 0.33 13.18 -4.75
N ALA A 109 1.35 13.32 -3.89
CA ALA A 109 2.67 12.75 -4.12
C ALA A 109 2.64 11.22 -4.06
N ILE A 110 1.93 10.64 -3.08
CA ILE A 110 1.73 9.20 -2.94
C ILE A 110 1.06 8.63 -4.19
N ALA A 111 -0.06 9.22 -4.60
CA ALA A 111 -0.81 8.77 -5.77
C ALA A 111 0.06 8.81 -7.03
N THR A 112 0.78 9.92 -7.24
CA THR A 112 1.69 10.09 -8.38
C THR A 112 2.80 9.04 -8.38
N ALA A 113 3.41 8.77 -7.23
CA ALA A 113 4.48 7.79 -7.12
C ALA A 113 3.99 6.36 -7.41
N ILE A 114 2.81 6.00 -6.91
CA ILE A 114 2.18 4.68 -7.16
C ILE A 114 1.85 4.51 -8.65
N THR A 115 1.18 5.48 -9.28
CA THR A 115 0.79 5.38 -10.69
C THR A 115 2.00 5.35 -11.61
N SER A 116 3.04 6.13 -11.29
CA SER A 116 4.27 6.18 -12.08
C SER A 116 5.09 4.89 -11.97
N ALA A 117 5.11 4.24 -10.81
CA ALA A 117 5.79 2.96 -10.62
C ALA A 117 5.13 1.82 -11.41
N GLY A 118 3.79 1.87 -11.56
CA GLY A 118 3.04 0.94 -12.40
C GLY A 118 3.35 1.10 -13.89
N ALA A 119 3.50 2.35 -14.36
CA ALA A 119 3.83 2.64 -15.76
C ALA A 119 5.25 2.19 -16.14
N GLY A 120 6.23 2.36 -15.23
CA GLY A 120 7.62 2.01 -15.48
C GLY A 120 7.94 0.50 -15.46
N ALA A 121 7.05 -0.32 -14.91
CA ALA A 121 7.25 -1.78 -14.83
C ALA A 121 6.73 -2.56 -16.06
N ALA A 122 6.10 -1.86 -17.01
CA ALA A 122 5.58 -2.43 -18.25
C ALA A 122 6.54 -2.23 -19.45
N ALA A 123 7.74 -1.70 -19.21
CA ALA A 123 8.82 -1.51 -20.18
C ALA A 123 10.03 -2.38 -19.81
#